data_AF-X0RY82-F1
#
_entry.id   AF-X0RY82-F1
#
_cell.length_a   1.000
_cell.length_b   1.000
_cell.length_c   1.000
_cell.angle_alpha   90.00
_cell.angle_beta   90.00
_cell.angle_gamma   90.00
#
_symmetry.space_group_name_H-M   'P 1'
#
loop_
_entity.id
_entity.type
_entity.pdbx_description
1 polymer ?
#
loop_
_entity_poly.entity_id
_entity_poly.type
_entity_poly.pdbx_seq_one_letter_code
_entity_poly.pdbx_strand_id
1 'polypeptide(L)'
;MPSQRTDSLFDEDFLMRLQRLHLLAKRMAGRLSAGMQRSMRLGDGLEFADHRAYAAGDDIRFVDWPYYARMEKLLLRLFHQQSEAEVAILLDRSASMAPDGQEEKFRYALRAAAALAYVAMASLDRVTLQPFGRQLGKAMKTGRSAAQLLEALDFLAA
;
A
#
# COMPACT_ATOMS: atom_id res chain seq x y z
N MET A 1 13.20 28.37 -2.26
CA MET A 1 12.76 28.60 -0.87
C MET A 1 11.42 27.89 -0.68
N PRO A 2 11.35 26.63 -0.21
CA PRO A 2 10.09 26.04 0.21
C PRO A 2 9.77 26.59 1.62
N SER A 3 9.28 27.83 1.74
CA SER A 3 7.87 28.23 1.85
C SER A 3 7.23 27.73 3.15
N GLN A 4 7.16 28.63 4.13
CA GLN A 4 6.59 28.55 5.50
C GLN A 4 5.18 27.93 5.64
N ARG A 5 4.53 27.49 4.54
CA ARG A 5 3.20 26.85 4.55
C ARG A 5 3.25 25.39 4.97
N THR A 6 4.28 24.65 4.57
CA THR A 6 4.47 23.23 4.92
C THR A 6 4.67 23.05 6.43
N ASP A 7 5.37 24.01 7.05
CA ASP A 7 5.69 24.02 8.49
C ASP A 7 4.46 24.00 9.41
N SER A 8 3.30 24.51 8.96
CA SER A 8 2.07 24.49 9.78
C SER A 8 1.21 23.24 9.60
N LEU A 9 1.25 22.62 8.42
CA LEU A 9 0.34 21.53 8.09
C LEU A 9 0.94 20.18 8.47
N PHE A 10 2.24 20.00 8.25
CA PHE A 10 2.99 18.78 8.56
C PHE A 10 4.13 19.12 9.52
N ASP A 11 3.76 19.53 10.73
CA ASP A 11 4.69 19.86 11.81
C ASP A 11 5.54 18.63 12.26
N GLU A 12 6.61 18.89 13.00
CA GLU A 12 7.51 17.84 13.49
C GLU A 12 6.78 16.79 14.33
N ASP A 13 5.82 17.22 15.16
CA ASP A 13 4.96 16.33 15.94
C ASP A 13 4.15 15.38 15.04
N PHE A 14 3.60 15.87 13.94
CA PHE A 14 2.89 15.06 12.96
C PHE A 14 3.84 14.04 12.31
N LEU A 15 5.03 14.44 11.88
CA LEU A 15 6.02 13.55 11.27
C LEU A 15 6.47 12.45 12.25
N MET A 16 6.66 12.78 13.52
CA MET A 16 6.98 11.81 14.57
C MET A 16 5.84 10.81 14.81
N ARG A 17 4.59 11.29 14.84
CA ARG A 17 3.40 10.41 14.92
C ARG A 17 3.31 9.50 13.71
N LEU A 18 3.69 10.00 12.54
CA LEU A 18 3.66 9.27 11.29
C LEU A 18 4.63 8.08 11.32
N GLN A 19 5.88 8.30 11.75
CA GLN A 19 6.85 7.21 11.94
C GLN A 19 6.35 6.14 12.92
N ARG A 20 5.75 6.56 14.04
CA ARG A 20 5.15 5.63 15.01
C ARG A 20 4.01 4.82 14.39
N LEU A 21 3.16 5.44 13.57
CA LEU A 21 2.07 4.77 12.87
C LEU A 21 2.61 3.69 11.92
N HIS A 22 3.68 3.96 11.17
CA HIS A 22 4.31 2.94 10.32
C HIS A 22 4.81 1.74 11.11
N LEU A 23 5.48 1.96 12.24
CA LEU A 23 5.94 0.86 13.09
C LEU A 23 4.78 -0.01 13.61
N LEU A 24 3.67 0.63 13.99
CA LEU A 24 2.45 -0.08 14.41
C LEU A 24 1.82 -0.84 13.25
N ALA A 25 1.67 -0.22 12.08
CA ALA A 25 1.13 -0.85 10.88
C ALA A 25 1.96 -2.07 10.46
N LYS A 26 3.29 -1.96 10.48
CA LYS A 26 4.21 -3.07 10.18
C LYS A 26 4.06 -4.23 11.16
N ARG A 27 3.95 -3.94 12.47
CA ARG A 27 3.68 -4.97 13.49
C ARG A 27 2.34 -5.66 13.28
N MET A 28 1.29 -4.90 12.96
CA MET A 28 -0.05 -5.44 12.72
C MET A 28 -0.08 -6.29 11.44
N ALA A 29 0.52 -5.84 10.35
CA ALA A 29 0.65 -6.59 9.11
C ALA A 29 1.38 -7.92 9.32
N GLY A 30 2.46 -7.93 10.12
CA GLY A 30 3.15 -9.16 10.50
C GLY A 30 2.27 -10.13 11.30
N ARG A 31 1.44 -9.63 12.21
CA ARG A 31 0.50 -10.46 13.00
C ARG A 31 -0.67 -10.99 12.17
N LEU A 32 -1.22 -10.18 11.27
CA LEU A 32 -2.27 -10.60 10.33
C LEU A 32 -1.72 -11.65 9.37
N SER A 33 -0.49 -11.49 8.88
CA SER A 33 0.18 -12.47 8.02
C SER A 33 0.52 -13.79 8.71
N ALA A 34 0.65 -13.79 10.04
CA ALA A 34 0.83 -15.03 10.81
C ALA A 34 -0.45 -15.87 10.91
N GLY A 35 -1.63 -15.28 10.63
CA GLY A 35 -2.93 -15.98 10.66
C GLY A 35 -3.64 -16.07 9.30
N MET A 36 -3.36 -15.15 8.38
CA MET A 36 -3.79 -15.21 6.98
C MET A 36 -2.64 -15.79 6.17
N GLN A 37 -2.80 -17.02 5.68
CA GLN A 37 -1.92 -17.54 4.65
C GLN A 37 -1.79 -16.47 3.56
N ARG A 38 -0.56 -15.99 3.31
CA ARG A 38 -0.24 -15.24 2.08
C ARG A 38 -0.95 -15.98 0.94
N SER A 39 -1.62 -15.28 0.03
CA SER A 39 -2.32 -15.94 -1.06
C SER A 39 -1.34 -16.81 -1.86
N MET A 40 -1.33 -18.11 -1.54
CA MET A 40 -0.50 -19.11 -2.20
C MET A 40 -1.24 -19.47 -3.48
N ARG A 41 -0.56 -19.33 -4.62
CA ARG A 41 -1.14 -19.66 -5.92
C ARG A 41 -0.18 -20.53 -6.71
N LEU A 42 -0.74 -21.31 -7.64
CA LEU A 42 0.02 -21.89 -8.73
C LEU A 42 0.43 -20.72 -9.65
N GLY A 43 1.72 -20.55 -9.90
CA GLY A 43 2.23 -19.43 -10.70
C GLY A 43 3.69 -19.11 -10.49
N ASP A 44 4.20 -18.15 -11.25
CA ASP A 44 5.60 -17.69 -11.24
C ASP A 44 5.88 -16.72 -10.09
N GLY A 45 5.58 -17.12 -8.85
CA GLY A 45 6.02 -16.36 -7.67
C GLY A 45 7.53 -16.45 -7.51
N LEU A 46 8.16 -15.38 -7.03
CA LEU A 46 9.61 -15.32 -6.85
C LEU A 46 10.12 -16.25 -5.74
N GLU A 47 9.26 -16.59 -4.77
CA GLU A 47 9.62 -17.37 -3.59
C GLU A 47 8.77 -18.64 -3.51
N PHE A 48 9.42 -19.79 -3.37
CA PHE A 48 8.75 -21.06 -3.07
C PHE A 48 8.03 -20.95 -1.72
N ALA A 49 6.77 -21.38 -1.68
CA ALA A 49 5.94 -21.35 -0.48
C ALA A 49 5.76 -22.74 0.13
N ASP A 50 5.23 -23.69 -0.64
CA ASP A 50 4.92 -25.04 -0.15
C ASP A 50 4.60 -25.99 -1.33
N HIS A 51 4.25 -27.23 -1.01
CA HIS A 51 3.69 -28.20 -1.95
C HIS A 51 2.21 -28.47 -1.67
N ARG A 52 1.45 -28.80 -2.71
CA ARG A 52 0.14 -29.46 -2.56
C ARG A 52 0.01 -30.69 -3.44
N ALA A 53 -0.88 -31.60 -3.09
CA ALA A 53 -1.23 -32.74 -3.94
C ALA A 53 -1.83 -32.25 -5.27
N TYR A 54 -1.39 -32.88 -6.37
CA TYR A 54 -1.97 -32.68 -7.69
C TYR A 54 -3.41 -33.20 -7.74
N ALA A 55 -4.30 -32.42 -8.34
CA ALA A 55 -5.65 -32.82 -8.68
C ALA A 55 -5.87 -32.78 -10.21
N ALA A 56 -6.80 -33.58 -10.70
CA ALA A 56 -7.15 -33.57 -12.12
C ALA A 56 -7.64 -32.18 -12.57
N GLY A 57 -7.05 -31.64 -13.64
CA GLY A 57 -7.30 -30.28 -14.12
C GLY A 57 -6.26 -29.25 -13.67
N ASP A 58 -5.33 -29.64 -12.79
CA ASP A 58 -4.21 -28.78 -12.43
C ASP A 58 -3.18 -28.66 -13.55
N ASP A 59 -2.53 -27.52 -13.61
CA ASP A 59 -1.52 -27.23 -14.62
C ASP A 59 -0.21 -27.98 -14.31
N ILE A 60 0.14 -28.92 -15.20
CA ILE A 60 1.31 -29.79 -15.07
C ILE A 60 2.65 -29.04 -15.06
N ARG A 61 2.69 -27.78 -15.51
CA ARG A 61 3.91 -26.95 -15.49
C ARG A 61 4.41 -26.70 -14.06
N PHE A 62 3.53 -26.74 -13.07
CA PHE A 62 3.88 -26.53 -11.68
C PHE A 62 4.24 -27.83 -10.94
N VAL A 63 4.18 -28.98 -11.60
CA VAL A 63 4.56 -30.26 -10.98
C VAL A 63 6.03 -30.25 -10.61
N ASP A 64 6.33 -30.74 -9.41
CA ASP A 64 7.69 -30.97 -8.93
C ASP A 64 8.22 -32.31 -9.48
N TRP A 65 8.75 -32.27 -10.71
CA TRP A 65 9.30 -33.47 -11.36
C TRP A 65 10.46 -34.12 -10.57
N PRO A 66 11.40 -33.35 -9.98
CA PRO A 66 12.42 -33.93 -9.10
C PRO A 66 11.84 -34.67 -7.89
N TYR A 67 10.79 -34.15 -7.27
CA TYR A 67 10.12 -34.82 -6.17
C TYR A 67 9.42 -36.10 -6.64
N TYR A 68 8.68 -36.02 -7.74
CA TYR A 68 7.99 -37.17 -8.34
C TYR A 68 8.96 -38.31 -8.66
N ALA A 69 10.10 -38.00 -9.26
CA ALA A 69 11.11 -39.02 -9.62
C ALA A 69 11.68 -39.80 -8.42
N ARG A 70 11.57 -39.26 -7.20
CA ARG A 70 12.09 -39.89 -5.96
C ARG A 70 11.01 -40.56 -5.12
N MET A 71 9.81 -40.00 -5.12
CA MET A 71 8.74 -40.35 -4.18
C MET A 71 7.49 -40.91 -4.86
N GLU A 72 7.44 -40.91 -6.20
CA GLU A 72 6.31 -41.33 -7.04
C GLU A 72 4.97 -40.67 -6.65
N LYS A 73 5.06 -39.44 -6.11
CA LYS A 73 3.91 -38.63 -5.69
C LYS A 73 3.87 -37.34 -6.50
N LEU A 74 2.72 -37.08 -7.11
CA LEU A 74 2.48 -35.86 -7.88
C LEU A 74 2.15 -34.71 -6.93
N LEU A 75 3.11 -33.81 -6.77
CA LEU A 75 2.97 -32.57 -6.01
C LEU A 75 3.14 -31.37 -6.94
N LEU A 76 2.36 -30.32 -6.66
CA LEU A 76 2.47 -29.02 -7.31
C LEU A 76 3.23 -28.07 -6.39
N ARG A 77 4.18 -27.33 -6.98
CA ARG A 77 4.90 -26.25 -6.30
C ARG A 77 3.98 -25.05 -6.18
N LEU A 78 3.80 -24.57 -4.95
CA LEU A 78 3.12 -23.33 -4.65
C LEU A 78 4.16 -22.24 -4.40
N PHE A 79 3.87 -21.05 -4.88
CA PHE A 79 4.75 -19.90 -4.72
C PHE A 79 4.04 -18.79 -3.96
N HIS A 80 4.81 -17.99 -3.23
CA HIS A 80 4.33 -16.76 -2.66
C HIS A 80 4.19 -15.73 -3.78
N GLN A 81 2.96 -15.29 -4.01
CA GLN A 81 2.72 -14.15 -4.88
C GLN A 81 2.76 -12.88 -4.02
N GLN A 82 3.72 -11.99 -4.33
CA GLN A 82 3.62 -10.61 -3.87
C GLN A 82 2.50 -9.94 -4.68
N SER A 83 1.33 -9.76 -4.08
CA SER A 83 0.30 -8.90 -4.66
C SER A 83 0.69 -7.46 -4.39
N GLU A 84 0.97 -6.69 -5.44
CA GLU A 84 1.10 -5.24 -5.33
C GLU A 84 -0.29 -4.65 -5.16
N ALA A 85 -0.56 -4.03 -4.00
CA ALA A 85 -1.79 -3.27 -3.86
C ALA A 85 -1.59 -1.88 -4.49
N GLU A 86 -2.64 -1.38 -5.14
CA GLU A 86 -2.73 0.02 -5.56
C GLU A 86 -3.76 0.70 -4.66
N VAL A 87 -3.31 1.73 -3.94
CA VAL A 87 -4.14 2.47 -2.98
C VAL A 87 -4.52 3.81 -3.59
N ALA A 88 -5.80 4.01 -3.89
CA ALA A 88 -6.33 5.29 -4.34
C ALA A 88 -6.94 6.07 -3.16
N ILE A 89 -6.43 7.27 -2.90
CA ILE A 89 -6.93 8.19 -1.88
C ILE A 89 -7.64 9.34 -2.58
N LEU A 90 -8.96 9.37 -2.46
CA LEU A 90 -9.82 10.41 -3.01
C LEU A 90 -10.01 11.50 -1.95
N LEU A 91 -9.58 12.72 -2.25
CA LEU A 91 -9.64 13.85 -1.33
C LEU A 91 -10.72 14.84 -1.76
N ASP A 92 -11.77 14.98 -0.95
CA ASP A 92 -12.83 15.95 -1.21
C ASP A 92 -12.32 17.40 -0.98
N ARG A 93 -12.53 18.26 -1.98
CA ARG A 93 -12.26 19.71 -1.98
C ARG A 93 -13.55 20.53 -2.15
N SER A 94 -14.73 19.91 -1.95
CA SER A 94 -16.02 20.60 -1.97
C SER A 94 -16.12 21.67 -0.88
N ALA A 95 -17.02 22.64 -1.07
CA ALA A 95 -17.24 23.71 -0.08
C ALA A 95 -17.62 23.18 1.31
N SER A 96 -18.16 21.95 1.39
CA SER A 96 -18.50 21.29 2.67
C SER A 96 -17.29 20.92 3.53
N MET A 97 -16.09 20.99 2.96
CA MET A 97 -14.82 20.72 3.64
C MET A 97 -14.24 21.98 4.29
N ALA A 98 -14.78 23.17 3.99
CA ALA A 98 -14.43 24.43 4.61
C ALA A 98 -15.70 25.24 4.97
N PRO A 99 -16.56 24.72 5.87
CA PRO A 99 -17.77 25.42 6.28
C PRO A 99 -17.41 26.78 6.89
N ASP A 100 -18.11 27.83 6.48
CA ASP A 100 -17.90 29.21 6.95
C ASP A 100 -16.45 29.71 6.79
N GLY A 101 -15.71 29.15 5.83
CA GLY A 101 -14.29 29.48 5.59
C GLY A 101 -13.31 28.83 6.57
N GLN A 102 -13.77 27.94 7.46
CA GLN A 102 -12.91 27.22 8.39
C GLN A 102 -12.25 26.02 7.74
N GLU A 103 -10.94 26.08 7.51
CA GLU A 103 -10.20 25.02 6.82
C GLU A 103 -9.84 23.81 7.71
N GLU A 104 -10.21 23.80 8.99
CA GLU A 104 -9.78 22.76 9.94
C GLU A 104 -10.14 21.34 9.48
N LYS A 105 -11.36 21.15 8.96
CA LYS A 105 -11.82 19.86 8.42
C LYS A 105 -11.01 19.43 7.20
N PHE A 106 -10.75 20.35 6.28
CA PHE A 106 -9.92 20.06 5.11
C PHE A 106 -8.46 19.77 5.48
N ARG A 107 -7.87 20.55 6.39
CA ARG A 107 -6.52 20.32 6.93
C ARG A 107 -6.41 18.98 7.63
N TYR A 108 -7.43 18.57 8.38
CA TYR A 108 -7.49 17.23 8.98
C TYR A 108 -7.52 16.14 7.90
N ALA A 109 -8.32 16.31 6.85
CA ALA A 109 -8.36 15.36 5.74
C ALA A 109 -7.02 15.25 5.01
N LEU A 110 -6.29 16.35 4.82
CA LEU A 110 -4.92 16.36 4.28
C LEU A 110 -3.96 15.57 5.17
N ARG A 111 -3.97 15.81 6.48
CA ARG A 111 -3.16 15.06 7.45
C ARG A 111 -3.50 13.56 7.45
N ALA A 112 -4.77 13.21 7.35
CA ALA A 112 -5.21 11.81 7.25
C ALA A 112 -4.77 11.15 5.93
N ALA A 113 -4.91 11.86 4.80
CA ALA A 113 -4.45 11.39 3.49
C ALA A 113 -2.93 11.16 3.48
N ALA A 114 -2.16 12.09 4.03
CA ALA A 114 -0.71 11.94 4.22
C ALA A 114 -0.37 10.71 5.08
N ALA A 115 -1.13 10.49 6.16
CA ALA A 115 -0.91 9.34 7.03
C ALA A 115 -1.16 8.00 6.36
N LEU A 116 -2.26 7.89 5.60
CA LEU A 116 -2.59 6.69 4.84
C LEU A 116 -1.60 6.45 3.70
N ALA A 117 -1.25 7.51 2.96
CA ALA A 117 -0.26 7.43 1.89
C ALA A 117 1.08 6.90 2.40
N TYR A 118 1.56 7.42 3.54
CA TYR A 118 2.80 6.95 4.14
C TYR A 118 2.75 5.46 4.53
N VAL A 119 1.67 5.01 5.16
CA VAL A 119 1.53 3.59 5.55
C VAL A 119 1.51 2.68 4.33
N ALA A 120 0.82 3.08 3.26
CA ALA A 120 0.76 2.34 2.01
C ALA A 120 2.13 2.30 1.31
N MET A 121 2.77 3.46 1.12
CA MET A 121 4.09 3.55 0.47
C MET A 121 5.17 2.78 1.24
N ALA A 122 5.09 2.76 2.57
CA ALA A 122 6.04 2.02 3.38
C ALA A 122 5.84 0.49 3.32
N SER A 123 4.70 0.04 2.78
CA SER A 123 4.44 -1.35 2.41
C SER A 123 4.82 -1.66 0.95
N LEU A 124 5.46 -0.71 0.25
CA LEU A 124 5.82 -0.75 -1.18
C LEU A 124 4.61 -0.76 -2.13
N ASP A 125 3.44 -0.39 -1.63
CA ASP A 125 2.24 -0.22 -2.44
C ASP A 125 2.32 1.10 -3.22
N ARG A 126 1.67 1.12 -4.40
CA ARG A 126 1.55 2.36 -5.19
C ARG A 126 0.39 3.18 -4.64
N VAL A 127 0.57 4.50 -4.50
CA VAL A 127 -0.49 5.40 -4.02
C VAL A 127 -0.88 6.36 -5.13
N THR A 128 -2.19 6.53 -5.33
CA THR A 128 -2.74 7.62 -6.16
C THR A 128 -3.47 8.60 -5.25
N LEU A 129 -3.03 9.85 -5.22
CA LEU A 129 -3.73 10.95 -4.58
C LEU A 129 -4.57 11.69 -5.61
N GLN A 130 -5.89 11.68 -5.43
CA GLN A 130 -6.83 12.26 -6.39
C GLN A 130 -7.76 13.24 -5.67
N PRO A 131 -7.47 14.55 -5.73
CA PRO A 131 -8.41 15.56 -5.28
C PRO A 131 -9.64 15.59 -6.18
N PHE A 132 -10.81 15.79 -5.60
CA PHE A 132 -12.07 15.91 -6.33
C PHE A 132 -12.99 16.96 -5.69
N GLY A 133 -13.91 17.50 -6.48
CA GLY A 133 -14.97 18.38 -6.03
C GLY A 133 -16.07 18.37 -7.09
N ARG A 134 -16.44 19.53 -7.63
CA ARG A 134 -17.31 19.59 -8.82
C ARG A 134 -16.68 18.94 -10.07
N GLN A 135 -15.36 18.94 -10.14
CA GLN A 135 -14.56 18.30 -11.18
C GLN A 135 -13.38 17.56 -10.53
N LEU A 136 -12.76 16.65 -11.27
CA LEU A 136 -11.52 16.00 -10.82
C LEU A 136 -10.36 16.98 -10.90
N GLY A 137 -9.56 17.06 -9.84
CA GLY A 137 -8.29 17.77 -9.84
C GLY A 137 -7.18 16.97 -10.53
N LYS A 138 -5.99 17.56 -10.62
CA LYS A 138 -4.80 16.85 -11.09
C LYS A 138 -4.44 15.74 -10.09
N ALA A 139 -4.35 14.50 -10.57
CA ALA A 139 -3.89 13.38 -9.76
C ALA A 139 -2.37 13.40 -9.58
N MET A 140 -1.91 12.86 -8.45
CA MET A 140 -0.52 12.46 -8.27
C MET A 140 -0.47 10.94 -8.08
N LYS A 141 0.42 10.28 -8.82
CA LYS A 141 0.75 8.87 -8.60
C LYS A 141 2.14 8.78 -7.99
N THR A 142 2.25 8.13 -6.85
CA THR A 142 3.52 7.81 -6.24
C THR A 142 4.02 6.48 -6.81
N GLY A 143 5.33 6.37 -6.98
CA GLY A 143 6.01 5.09 -7.15
C GLY A 143 6.35 4.47 -5.79
N ARG A 144 7.43 3.68 -5.76
CA ARG A 144 7.81 2.83 -4.61
C ARG A 144 8.97 3.37 -3.77
N SER A 145 9.32 4.66 -3.89
CA SER A 145 10.48 5.21 -3.18
C SER A 145 10.07 6.06 -1.98
N ALA A 146 10.87 6.01 -0.91
CA ALA A 146 10.69 6.86 0.25
C ALA A 146 10.83 8.36 -0.09
N ALA A 147 11.60 8.70 -1.14
CA ALA A 147 11.74 10.07 -1.64
C ALA A 147 10.40 10.66 -2.12
N GLN A 148 9.50 9.82 -2.63
CA GLN A 148 8.19 10.27 -3.11
C GLN A 148 7.21 10.58 -1.97
N LEU A 149 7.55 10.26 -0.71
CA LEU A 149 6.77 10.75 0.43
C LEU A 149 6.80 12.27 0.52
N LEU A 150 7.99 12.87 0.33
CA LEU A 150 8.13 14.32 0.36
C LEU A 150 7.33 14.95 -0.78
N GLU A 151 7.40 14.38 -1.99
CA GLU A 151 6.58 14.82 -3.12
C GLU A 151 5.08 14.70 -2.83
N ALA A 152 4.65 13.65 -2.13
CA ALA A 152 3.25 13.45 -1.77
C ALA A 152 2.78 14.47 -0.71
N LEU A 153 3.63 14.79 0.27
CA LEU A 153 3.35 15.83 1.26
C LEU A 153 3.30 17.21 0.59
N ASP A 154 4.26 17.52 -0.29
CA ASP A 154 4.26 18.77 -1.06
C ASP A 154 3.02 18.90 -1.93
N PHE A 155 2.59 17.81 -2.58
CA PHE A 155 1.34 17.79 -3.35
C PHE A 155 0.10 18.02 -2.49
N LEU A 156 0.05 17.48 -1.28
CA LEU A 156 -1.05 17.71 -0.34
C LEU A 156 -1.01 19.11 0.28
N ALA A 157 0.15 19.75 0.37
CA ALA A 157 0.30 21.11 0.87
C ALA A 157 0.02 22.20 -0.20
N ALA A 158 -0.10 21.82 -1.48
CA ALA A 158 -0.31 22.70 -2.62
C ALA A 158 -1.79 23.11 -2.85
#